data_AF-A0A3D8GWT5-F1
#
_entry.id   AF-A0A3D8GWT5-F1
#
_cell.length_a   1.000
_cell.length_b   1.000
_cell.length_c   1.000
_cell.angle_alpha   90.00
_cell.angle_beta   90.00
_cell.angle_gamma   90.00
#
_symmetry.space_group_name_H-M   'P 1'
#
loop_
_entity.id
_entity.type
_entity.pdbx_description
1 polymer ?
#
loop_
_entity_poly.entity_id
_entity_poly.type
_entity_poly.pdbx_seq_one_letter_code
_entity_poly.pdbx_strand_id
1 'polypeptide(L)' 'MEQNNKNFTSVGTDIDEVKRLNAESGLSYNEVKELLAKTGGKGTALYSDTDVEEVKRQIQNSNEE' A
#
# COMPACT_ATOMS: atom_id res chain seq x y z
N MET A 1 3.50 -22.08 -37.46
CA MET A 1 2.91 -20.73 -37.57
C MET A 1 2.64 -20.25 -36.16
N GLU A 2 3.44 -19.31 -35.67
CA GLU A 2 3.21 -18.67 -34.36
C GLU A 2 1.89 -17.90 -34.44
N GLN A 3 0.91 -18.33 -33.66
CA GLN A 3 -0.34 -17.59 -33.49
C GLN A 3 -0.01 -16.33 -32.68
N ASN A 4 0.34 -15.26 -33.38
CA ASN A 4 0.35 -13.90 -32.85
C ASN A 4 -1.10 -13.43 -32.61
N ASN A 5 -1.86 -14.17 -31.80
CA ASN A 5 -3.15 -13.76 -31.28
C ASN A 5 -2.87 -12.74 -30.17
N LYS A 6 -2.57 -11.51 -30.57
CA LYS A 6 -2.53 -10.38 -29.64
C LYS A 6 -3.87 -10.32 -28.93
N ASN A 7 -3.84 -10.36 -27.60
CA ASN A 7 -5.04 -10.43 -26.77
C ASN A 7 -5.69 -9.04 -26.71
N PHE A 8 -6.53 -8.71 -27.70
CA PHE A 8 -7.26 -7.45 -27.71
C PHE A 8 -8.65 -7.59 -27.06
N THR A 9 -9.11 -6.56 -26.36
CA THR A 9 -10.52 -6.45 -25.93
C THR A 9 -11.43 -6.12 -27.11
N SER A 10 -12.75 -6.22 -26.93
CA SER A 10 -13.75 -5.85 -27.95
C SER A 10 -13.66 -4.39 -28.42
N VAL A 11 -13.07 -3.53 -27.60
CA VAL A 11 -12.83 -2.11 -27.91
C VAL A 11 -11.40 -1.84 -28.42
N GLY A 12 -10.59 -2.88 -28.63
CA GLY A 12 -9.25 -2.78 -29.23
C GLY A 12 -8.10 -2.53 -28.25
N THR A 13 -8.30 -2.75 -26.95
CA THR A 13 -7.23 -2.60 -25.94
C THR A 13 -6.30 -3.82 -25.95
N ASP A 14 -5.00 -3.61 -26.10
CA ASP A 14 -3.98 -4.66 -25.99
C ASP A 14 -3.79 -5.07 -24.51
N ILE A 15 -4.22 -6.28 -24.15
CA ILE A 15 -4.18 -6.79 -22.78
C ILE A 15 -2.73 -7.04 -22.32
N ASP A 16 -1.86 -7.48 -23.22
CA ASP A 16 -0.48 -7.82 -22.87
C ASP A 16 0.33 -6.56 -22.57
N GLU A 17 0.09 -5.49 -23.33
CA GLU A 17 0.68 -4.17 -23.05
C GLU A 17 0.15 -3.57 -21.74
N VAL A 18 -1.15 -3.67 -21.47
CA VAL A 18 -1.74 -3.18 -20.20
C VAL A 18 -1.12 -3.89 -19.00
N LYS A 19 -0.93 -5.21 -19.07
CA LYS A 19 -0.27 -5.96 -17.98
C LYS A 19 1.17 -5.50 -17.77
N ARG A 20 1.93 -5.28 -18.84
CA ARG A 20 3.30 -4.77 -18.78
C ARG A 20 3.34 -3.40 -18.10
N LEU A 21 2.50 -2.46 -18.54
CA LEU A 21 2.40 -1.13 -17.96
C LEU A 21 1.98 -1.16 -16.49
N ASN A 22 1.03 -2.02 -16.11
CA ASN A 22 0.63 -2.18 -14.71
C ASN A 22 1.79 -2.70 -13.85
N ALA A 23 2.57 -3.66 -14.35
CA ALA A 23 3.76 -4.16 -13.64
C ALA A 23 4.85 -3.06 -13.47
N GLU A 24 4.92 -2.12 -14.41
CA GLU A 24 5.87 -0.98 -14.37
C GLU A 24 5.32 0.24 -13.61
N SER A 25 4.03 0.27 -13.26
CA SER A 25 3.36 1.44 -12.67
C SER A 25 3.61 1.65 -11.17
N GLY A 26 4.27 0.69 -10.51
CA GLY A 26 4.54 0.72 -9.09
C GLY A 26 3.37 0.24 -8.23
N LEU A 27 3.35 0.66 -6.96
CA LEU A 27 2.32 0.24 -6.01
C LEU A 27 0.99 0.92 -6.32
N SER A 28 -0.09 0.17 -6.26
CA SER A 28 -1.44 0.71 -6.28
C SER A 28 -1.70 1.58 -5.05
N TYR A 29 -2.72 2.43 -5.13
CA TYR A 29 -3.15 3.27 -4.01
C TYR A 29 -3.38 2.48 -2.72
N ASN A 30 -4.01 1.30 -2.80
CA ASN A 30 -4.29 0.47 -1.63
C ASN A 30 -3.02 -0.13 -1.03
N GLU A 31 -2.07 -0.54 -1.87
CA GLU A 31 -0.77 -1.04 -1.40
C GLU A 31 0.06 0.08 -0.76
N VAL A 32 0.05 1.29 -1.35
CA VAL A 32 0.67 2.47 -0.74
C VAL A 32 0.02 2.80 0.60
N LYS A 33 -1.32 2.75 0.68
CA LYS A 33 -2.06 3.00 1.93
C LYS A 33 -1.69 1.98 3.01
N GLU A 34 -1.62 0.70 2.67
CA GLU A 34 -1.22 -0.36 3.60
C GLU A 34 0.24 -0.17 4.06
N LEU A 35 1.15 0.14 3.13
CA LEU A 35 2.54 0.40 3.46
C LEU A 35 2.67 1.59 4.42
N LEU A 36 1.98 2.71 4.14
CA LEU A 36 1.97 3.89 4.99
C LEU A 36 1.34 3.63 6.35
N ALA A 37 0.32 2.78 6.44
CA ALA A 37 -0.27 2.38 7.72
C ALA A 37 0.74 1.59 8.57
N LYS A 38 1.54 0.71 7.95
CA LYS A 38 2.56 -0.09 8.64
C LYS A 38 3.80 0.73 9.03
N THR A 39 4.26 1.62 8.16
CA THR A 39 5.52 2.35 8.35
C THR A 39 5.33 3.75 8.91
N GLY A 40 4.10 4.24 8.98
CA GLY A 40 3.80 5.66 9.18
C GLY A 40 4.19 6.52 7.98
N GLY A 41 3.92 7.82 8.10
CA GLY A 41 4.51 8.84 7.23
C GLY A 41 6.02 8.99 7.42
N LYS A 42 6.70 9.67 6.49
CA LYS A 42 8.15 9.95 6.60
C LYS A 42 8.46 10.64 7.93
N GLY A 43 9.27 10.00 8.77
CA GLY A 43 9.66 10.52 10.09
C GLY A 43 8.62 10.29 11.20
N THR A 44 7.49 9.65 10.91
CA THR A 44 6.47 9.30 11.92
C THR A 44 6.45 7.81 12.24
N ALA A 45 7.41 7.03 11.73
CA ALA A 45 7.50 5.58 11.95
C ALA A 45 7.38 5.20 13.44
N LEU A 46 8.00 5.99 14.32
CA LEU A 46 7.96 5.85 15.78
C LEU A 46 6.54 5.88 16.38
N TYR A 47 5.59 6.55 15.71
CA TYR A 47 4.22 6.76 16.19
C TYR A 47 3.19 5.84 15.50
N SER A 48 3.64 4.99 14.58
CA SER A 48 2.73 4.17 13.74
C SER A 48 2.31 2.89 14.45
N ASP A 49 3.18 2.37 15.31
CA ASP A 49 3.00 1.12 16.05
C ASP A 49 2.79 1.39 17.54
N THR A 50 2.06 2.46 17.84
CA THR A 50 1.75 2.85 19.22
C THR A 50 0.67 1.91 19.78
N ASP A 51 1.02 1.09 20.77
CA ASP A 51 0.04 0.30 21.54
C ASP A 51 -0.82 1.25 22.38
N VAL A 52 -2.10 1.33 22.00
CA VAL A 52 -3.10 2.19 22.65
C VAL A 52 -3.24 1.88 24.14
N GLU A 53 -3.08 0.61 24.55
CA GLU A 53 -3.20 0.21 25.95
C GLU A 53 -1.96 0.57 26.77
N GLU A 54 -0.78 0.56 26.15
CA GLU A 54 0.45 1.06 26.78
C GLU A 54 0.37 2.57 27.04
N VAL A 55 -0.07 3.35 26.05
CA VAL A 55 -0.23 4.81 26.20
C VAL A 55 -1.24 5.16 27.28
N LYS A 56 -2.38 4.47 27.34
CA LYS A 56 -3.37 4.69 28.41
C LYS A 56 -2.77 4.46 29.80
N ARG A 57 -2.00 3.37 29.99
CA ARG A 57 -1.33 3.08 31.27
C ARG A 57 -0.34 4.18 31.66
N GLN A 58 0.47 4.67 30.73
CA GLN A 58 1.42 5.76 31.01
C GLN A 58 0.69 7.05 31.44
N ILE A 59 -0.35 7.45 30.71
CA ILE A 59 -1.12 8.67 31.04
C ILE A 59 -1.76 8.55 32.43
N GLN A 60 -2.29 7.38 32.80
CA GLN A 60 -2.88 7.18 34.13
C GLN A 60 -1.83 7.29 35.25
N ASN A 61 -0.69 6.61 35.10
CA ASN A 61 0.37 6.64 36.12
C ASN A 61 1.04 8.01 36.26
N SER A 62 1.20 8.77 35.16
CA SER A 62 1.78 10.12 35.20
C SER A 62 0.86 11.17 35.85
N ASN A 63 -0.42 10.88 36.05
CA ASN A 63 -1.35 11.76 36.78
C ASN A 63 -1.45 11.41 38.27
N GLU A 64 -0.73 10.38 38.73
CA GLU A 64 -0.74 9.90 40.13
C GLU A 64 0.55 10.28 40.92
N GLU A 65 1.49 11.01 40.31
CA GLU A 65 2.65 11.69 40.96
C GLU A 65 2.44 13.21 41.08
#